data_AF-A0A7S3YWZ0-F1
#
_entry.id   AF-A0A7S3YWZ0-F1
#
_cell.length_a   1.000
_cell.length_b   1.000
_cell.length_c   1.000
_cell.angle_alpha   90.00
_cell.angle_beta   90.00
_cell.angle_gamma   90.00
#
_symmetry.space_group_name_H-M   'P 1'
#
loop_
_entity.id
_entity.type
_entity.pdbx_description
1 polymer ?
#
loop_
_entity_poly.entity_id
_entity_poly.type
_entity_poly.pdbx_seq_one_letter_code
_entity_poly.pdbx_strand_id
1 'polypeptide(L)'
;KEIRTNMAAAMERPTALPPGVSMELLPGKALGPFNLGSPISNVIAYMRKRGMEYRRIQVQFNTSNPYRMDIGLVLSHLGLRLRFCSYSQRLKIIDVFQPMKIRMSYDSRPLSGPDTTPTFSLVSRVLGPTFPGRNNTRKRMHMLQYPGVCALFPLKKASSQRAEMTRESLEQADPVAERFFVHVGKSCAERLQLPPLETSCLYFETVVVRINTGIRFAKRKRSLLFQRHTLQHVMSILGMPDQVYVKDTDSMRIHRSPLSTKGDKGCFPLQDSRDYFLNYFQMGVRALRFFLLLKKKKNRKL
;
A
#
# COMPACT_ATOMS: atom_id res chain seq x y z
N LYS A 1 54.23 8.21 -31.95
CA LYS A 1 53.60 9.54 -32.15
C LYS A 1 52.10 9.34 -32.05
N GLU A 2 51.52 9.44 -30.86
CA GLU A 2 50.07 9.52 -30.68
C GLU A 2 49.76 10.55 -29.61
N ILE A 3 48.77 11.36 -29.93
CA ILE A 3 48.56 12.71 -29.46
C ILE A 3 47.76 12.67 -28.16
N ARG A 4 48.33 13.23 -27.10
CA ARG A 4 47.62 13.64 -25.89
C ARG A 4 46.83 14.91 -26.19
N THR A 5 45.52 14.87 -25.97
CA THR A 5 44.71 16.09 -25.84
C THR A 5 43.92 16.01 -24.54
N ASN A 6 44.32 16.84 -23.58
CA ASN A 6 43.58 17.15 -22.37
C ASN A 6 42.29 17.92 -22.75
N MET A 7 41.15 17.52 -22.18
CA MET A 7 40.02 18.43 -22.05
C MET A 7 39.44 18.37 -20.63
N ALA A 8 39.68 19.49 -19.94
CA ALA A 8 38.79 20.22 -19.06
C ALA A 8 38.02 19.45 -17.96
N ALA A 9 38.47 19.73 -16.73
CA ALA A 9 37.74 19.55 -15.49
C ALA A 9 36.31 20.12 -15.57
N ALA A 10 35.32 19.22 -15.57
CA ALA A 10 33.95 19.57 -15.21
C ALA A 10 33.85 19.59 -13.70
N MET A 11 33.88 20.81 -13.15
CA MET A 11 33.60 21.15 -11.77
C MET A 11 32.17 20.70 -11.44
N GLU A 12 32.04 19.53 -10.80
CA GLU A 12 30.76 19.04 -10.28
C GLU A 12 30.26 20.01 -9.22
N ARG A 13 29.23 20.79 -9.59
CA ARG A 13 28.44 21.61 -8.66
C ARG A 13 27.93 20.69 -7.55
N PRO A 14 27.88 21.16 -6.28
CA PRO A 14 27.35 20.36 -5.19
C PRO A 14 25.93 19.92 -5.55
N THR A 15 25.76 18.61 -5.66
CA THR A 15 24.52 17.94 -6.03
C THR A 15 23.48 18.34 -5.00
N ALA A 16 22.52 19.19 -5.40
CA ALA A 16 21.33 19.41 -4.60
C ALA A 16 20.72 18.04 -4.33
N LEU A 17 20.58 17.69 -3.04
CA LEU A 17 19.88 16.48 -2.60
C LEU A 17 18.55 16.39 -3.36
N PRO A 18 18.17 15.20 -3.88
CA PRO A 18 16.94 15.06 -4.64
C PRO A 18 15.78 15.67 -3.86
N PRO A 19 14.83 16.36 -4.50
CA PRO A 19 13.70 16.96 -3.81
C PRO A 19 12.99 15.86 -3.02
N GLY A 20 13.15 15.91 -1.69
CA GLY A 20 12.55 14.92 -0.80
C GLY A 20 11.04 14.95 -0.99
N VAL A 21 10.41 13.77 -1.06
CA VAL A 21 8.96 13.68 -1.21
C VAL A 21 8.29 14.41 -0.04
N SER A 22 7.56 15.48 -0.37
CA SER A 22 6.75 16.22 0.60
C SER A 22 5.38 15.58 0.72
N MET A 23 4.90 15.40 1.95
CA MET A 23 3.61 14.80 2.24
C MET A 23 2.84 15.65 3.24
N GLU A 24 1.60 15.94 2.91
CA GLU A 24 0.65 16.56 3.82
C GLU A 24 0.07 15.51 4.78
N LEU A 25 0.12 15.79 6.07
CA LEU A 25 -0.47 14.98 7.12
C LEU A 25 -1.94 15.35 7.28
N LEU A 26 -2.83 14.39 7.06
CA LEU A 26 -4.26 14.52 7.36
C LEU A 26 -4.61 13.58 8.52
N PRO A 27 -4.69 14.10 9.76
CA PRO A 27 -4.94 13.28 10.94
C PRO A 27 -6.17 12.39 10.80
N GLY A 28 -6.01 11.10 11.11
CA GLY A 28 -7.10 10.14 11.02
C GLY A 28 -7.49 9.70 9.60
N LYS A 29 -6.85 10.27 8.56
CA LYS A 29 -7.25 10.06 7.17
C LYS A 29 -6.11 9.60 6.27
N ALA A 30 -5.01 10.34 6.19
CA ALA A 30 -3.97 10.07 5.19
C ALA A 30 -2.61 10.70 5.54
N LEU A 31 -1.58 10.24 4.84
CA LEU A 31 -0.30 10.93 4.73
C LEU A 31 0.08 11.03 3.24
N GLY A 32 0.01 12.24 2.69
CA GLY A 32 0.14 12.50 1.27
C GLY A 32 -0.82 11.62 0.46
N PRO A 33 -0.33 10.76 -0.45
CA PRO A 33 -1.18 9.91 -1.28
C PRO A 33 -1.70 8.64 -0.57
N PHE A 34 -1.27 8.38 0.66
CA PHE A 34 -1.60 7.14 1.36
C PHE A 34 -2.80 7.33 2.27
N ASN A 35 -3.99 7.00 1.75
CA ASN A 35 -5.23 7.11 2.51
C ASN A 35 -5.46 5.84 3.35
N LEU A 36 -5.74 6.00 4.64
CA LEU A 36 -6.18 4.92 5.50
C LEU A 36 -7.42 4.23 4.91
N GLY A 37 -7.44 2.91 4.98
CA GLY A 37 -8.46 2.07 4.38
C GLY A 37 -8.22 1.73 2.90
N SER A 38 -7.23 2.31 2.24
CA SER A 38 -6.91 1.97 0.85
C SER A 38 -6.45 0.52 0.71
N PRO A 39 -6.93 -0.23 -0.29
CA PRO A 39 -6.42 -1.56 -0.60
C PRO A 39 -4.93 -1.54 -0.94
N ILE A 40 -4.20 -2.58 -0.53
CA ILE A 40 -2.78 -2.73 -0.83
C ILE A 40 -2.50 -2.71 -2.35
N SER A 41 -3.40 -3.25 -3.17
CA SER A 41 -3.29 -3.25 -4.63
C SER A 41 -3.22 -1.83 -5.19
N ASN A 42 -4.06 -0.91 -4.70
CA ASN A 42 -4.09 0.48 -5.15
C ASN A 42 -2.81 1.21 -4.76
N VAL A 43 -2.33 0.98 -3.54
CA VAL A 43 -1.08 1.58 -3.04
C VAL A 43 0.12 1.08 -3.85
N ILE A 44 0.21 -0.22 -4.13
CA ILE A 44 1.28 -0.79 -4.96
C ILE A 44 1.21 -0.26 -6.39
N ALA A 45 0.01 -0.19 -6.98
CA ALA A 45 -0.18 0.36 -8.32
C ALA A 45 0.25 1.83 -8.40
N TYR A 46 -0.09 2.63 -7.38
CA TYR A 46 0.35 4.03 -7.27
C TYR A 46 1.88 4.14 -7.18
N MET A 47 2.51 3.37 -6.30
CA MET A 47 3.97 3.37 -6.14
C MET A 47 4.69 2.93 -7.42
N ARG A 48 4.16 1.93 -8.14
CA ARG A 48 4.70 1.47 -9.42
C ARG A 48 4.67 2.56 -10.49
N LYS A 49 3.57 3.33 -10.57
CA LYS A 49 3.45 4.45 -11.52
C LYS A 49 4.48 5.56 -11.24
N ARG A 50 4.88 5.73 -9.98
CA ARG A 50 5.87 6.73 -9.52
C ARG A 50 7.19 6.07 -9.09
N GLY A 51 7.65 5.06 -9.84
CA GLY A 51 8.77 4.21 -9.46
C GLY A 51 10.10 4.93 -9.15
N MET A 52 10.26 6.19 -9.58
CA MET A 52 11.41 7.03 -9.21
C MET A 52 11.35 7.52 -7.76
N GLU A 53 10.17 7.90 -7.27
CA GLU A 53 9.92 8.40 -5.91
C GLU A 53 9.90 7.25 -4.88
N TYR A 54 9.34 6.09 -5.27
CA TYR A 54 9.10 4.94 -4.39
C TYR A 54 9.95 3.73 -4.77
N ARG A 55 11.26 3.83 -4.57
CA ARG A 55 12.23 2.75 -4.85
C ARG A 55 12.39 1.79 -3.66
N ARG A 56 12.89 0.57 -3.92
CA ARG A 56 13.31 -0.41 -2.90
C ARG A 56 12.24 -0.71 -1.83
N ILE A 57 11.02 -1.00 -2.24
CA ILE A 57 9.93 -1.38 -1.34
C ILE A 57 10.15 -2.81 -0.85
N GLN A 58 10.22 -3.01 0.46
CA GLN A 58 10.27 -4.33 1.09
C GLN A 58 8.89 -4.74 1.57
N VAL A 59 8.49 -5.98 1.33
CA VAL A 59 7.22 -6.54 1.79
C VAL A 59 7.49 -7.46 2.98
N GLN A 60 6.87 -7.16 4.11
CA GLN A 60 6.94 -7.95 5.34
C GLN A 60 5.60 -8.64 5.56
N PHE A 61 5.61 -9.97 5.67
CA PHE A 61 4.44 -10.77 5.99
C PHE A 61 4.90 -12.04 6.72
N ASN A 62 3.98 -12.67 7.46
CA ASN A 62 4.27 -13.93 8.13
C ASN A 62 4.08 -15.09 7.14
N THR A 63 5.15 -15.83 6.85
CA THR A 63 5.14 -16.95 5.90
C THR A 63 4.44 -18.19 6.43
N SER A 64 4.49 -18.43 7.75
CA SER A 64 3.84 -19.59 8.39
C SER A 64 2.34 -19.39 8.57
N ASN A 65 1.92 -18.19 8.95
CA ASN A 65 0.50 -17.84 9.10
C ASN A 65 0.25 -16.40 8.62
N PRO A 66 -0.25 -16.22 7.38
CA PRO A 66 -0.42 -14.89 6.78
C PRO A 66 -1.44 -14.02 7.50
N TYR A 67 -2.35 -14.60 8.29
CA TYR A 67 -3.38 -13.85 9.02
C TYR A 67 -2.90 -13.38 10.40
N ARG A 68 -1.82 -13.95 10.94
CA ARG A 68 -1.35 -13.69 12.31
C ARG A 68 -0.80 -12.28 12.51
N MET A 69 -0.19 -11.69 11.48
CA MET A 69 0.41 -10.35 11.55
C MET A 69 -0.02 -9.51 10.37
N ASP A 70 -0.18 -8.20 10.61
CA ASP A 70 -0.42 -7.21 9.57
C ASP A 70 0.70 -7.25 8.51
N ILE A 71 0.34 -7.03 7.25
CA ILE A 71 1.29 -6.97 6.13
C ILE A 71 1.95 -5.59 6.15
N GLY A 72 3.28 -5.53 6.13
CA GLY A 72 4.04 -4.28 6.11
C GLY A 72 4.64 -4.00 4.73
N LEU A 73 4.43 -2.81 4.17
CA LEU A 73 5.27 -2.27 3.09
C LEU A 73 6.25 -1.28 3.70
N VAL A 74 7.54 -1.58 3.62
CA VAL A 74 8.61 -0.77 4.21
C VAL A 74 9.37 -0.03 3.13
N LEU A 75 9.41 1.29 3.26
CA LEU A 75 10.11 2.24 2.40
C LEU A 75 11.24 2.88 3.21
N SER A 76 12.33 2.14 3.39
CA SER A 76 13.46 2.53 4.25
C SER A 76 14.17 3.82 3.82
N HIS A 77 14.07 4.18 2.53
CA HIS A 77 14.62 5.43 2.01
C HIS A 77 13.80 6.65 2.43
N LEU A 78 12.48 6.50 2.66
CA LEU A 78 11.61 7.57 3.15
C LEU A 78 11.40 7.53 4.66
N GLY A 79 11.83 6.45 5.34
CA GLY A 79 11.52 6.28 6.76
C GLY A 79 10.04 5.93 7.02
N LEU A 80 9.37 5.32 6.03
CA LEU A 80 7.94 5.05 6.05
C LEU A 80 7.64 3.56 6.06
N ARG A 81 6.67 3.14 6.87
CA ARG A 81 6.12 1.78 6.91
C ARG A 81 4.60 1.84 6.85
N LEU A 82 4.03 1.28 5.80
CA LEU A 82 2.58 1.16 5.63
C LEU A 82 2.13 -0.21 6.13
N ARG A 83 1.25 -0.26 7.13
CA ARG A 83 0.75 -1.53 7.69
C ARG A 83 -0.68 -1.78 7.23
N PHE A 84 -0.89 -2.91 6.59
CA PHE A 84 -2.16 -3.37 6.06
C PHE A 84 -2.73 -4.48 6.94
N CYS A 85 -4.03 -4.46 7.16
CA CYS A 85 -4.72 -5.54 7.88
C CYS A 85 -4.50 -6.88 7.16
N SER A 86 -4.15 -7.92 7.91
CA SER A 86 -3.88 -9.24 7.35
C SER A 86 -5.10 -9.88 6.66
N TYR A 87 -6.31 -9.61 7.18
CA TYR A 87 -7.56 -10.17 6.66
C TYR A 87 -8.11 -9.36 5.48
N SER A 88 -8.31 -8.06 5.66
CA SER A 88 -8.92 -7.20 4.63
C SER A 88 -7.93 -6.56 3.67
N GLN A 89 -6.61 -6.67 3.91
CA GLN A 89 -5.54 -6.06 3.10
C GLN A 89 -5.70 -4.55 2.84
N ARG A 90 -6.36 -3.86 3.77
CA ARG A 90 -6.54 -2.40 3.76
C ARG A 90 -5.53 -1.71 4.67
N LEU A 91 -5.08 -0.53 4.24
CA LEU A 91 -4.13 0.28 5.00
C LEU A 91 -4.74 0.63 6.37
N LYS A 92 -4.09 0.17 7.42
CA LYS A 92 -4.56 0.31 8.81
C LYS A 92 -3.80 1.39 9.55
N ILE A 93 -2.48 1.45 9.33
CA ILE A 93 -1.58 2.38 10.03
C ILE A 93 -0.51 2.85 9.05
N ILE A 94 -0.19 4.13 9.14
CA ILE A 94 0.99 4.72 8.50
C ILE A 94 1.98 5.01 9.62
N ASP A 95 3.12 4.32 9.58
CA ASP A 95 4.17 4.42 10.59
C ASP A 95 5.38 5.13 9.98
N VAL A 96 5.62 6.35 10.43
CA VAL A 96 6.80 7.15 10.07
C VAL A 96 7.84 6.89 11.15
N PHE A 97 8.78 6.00 10.87
CA PHE A 97 9.77 5.57 11.86
C PHE A 97 11.09 6.36 11.78
N GLN A 98 11.28 7.17 10.75
CA GLN A 98 12.41 8.10 10.60
C GLN A 98 11.91 9.45 10.05
N PRO A 99 11.28 10.30 10.89
CA PRO A 99 10.62 11.51 10.44
C PRO A 99 11.55 12.54 9.80
N MET A 100 12.87 12.50 10.09
CA MET A 100 13.87 13.36 9.45
C MET A 100 14.08 13.07 7.95
N LYS A 101 13.71 11.88 7.46
CA LYS A 101 13.88 11.50 6.04
C LYS A 101 12.73 11.94 5.13
N ILE A 102 11.62 12.39 5.72
CA ILE A 102 10.38 12.72 5.01
C ILE A 102 9.92 14.11 5.39
N ARG A 103 9.63 14.94 4.37
CA ARG A 103 9.11 16.30 4.58
C ARG A 103 7.61 16.21 4.87
N MET A 104 7.23 16.18 6.14
CA MET A 104 5.82 16.20 6.54
C MET A 104 5.38 17.61 6.89
N SER A 105 4.16 17.96 6.49
CA SER A 105 3.52 19.23 6.87
C SER A 105 2.12 18.97 7.40
N TYR A 106 1.63 19.85 8.27
CA TYR A 106 0.24 19.86 8.75
C TYR A 106 -0.29 21.28 8.65
N ASP A 107 -1.43 21.45 7.98
CA ASP A 107 -2.03 22.78 7.73
C ASP A 107 -1.01 23.77 7.12
N SER A 108 -0.29 23.33 6.09
CA SER A 108 0.82 24.06 5.44
C SER A 108 2.02 24.41 6.33
N ARG A 109 2.05 23.99 7.60
CA ARG A 109 3.20 24.20 8.51
C ARG A 109 4.12 22.99 8.48
N PRO A 110 5.45 23.17 8.39
CA PRO A 110 6.39 22.05 8.40
C PRO A 110 6.40 21.38 9.77
N LEU A 111 6.27 20.05 9.78
CA LEU A 111 6.23 19.22 10.98
C LEU A 111 7.50 18.37 11.12
N SER A 112 8.03 17.85 10.01
CA SER A 112 9.27 17.09 9.99
C SER A 112 9.97 17.22 8.64
N GLY A 113 11.28 16.98 8.61
CA GLY A 113 12.06 16.87 7.38
C GLY A 113 13.56 17.04 7.64
N PRO A 114 14.39 17.04 6.58
CA PRO A 114 15.83 17.30 6.71
C PRO A 114 16.10 18.72 7.25
N ASP A 115 15.23 19.68 6.90
CA ASP A 115 15.35 21.08 7.28
C ASP A 115 14.49 21.43 8.52
N THR A 116 13.75 20.47 9.08
CA THR A 116 12.81 20.71 10.18
C THR A 116 12.83 19.55 11.16
N THR A 117 13.41 19.79 12.34
CA THR A 117 13.49 18.80 13.41
C THR A 117 12.14 18.68 14.13
N PRO A 118 11.53 17.49 14.22
CA PRO A 118 10.24 17.30 14.88
C PRO A 118 10.42 17.28 16.41
N THR A 119 10.73 18.40 17.04
CA THR A 119 10.87 18.48 18.50
C THR A 119 9.51 18.50 19.19
N PHE A 120 9.48 18.19 20.49
CA PHE A 120 8.26 18.18 21.29
C PHE A 120 7.50 19.51 21.21
N SER A 121 8.24 20.62 21.31
CA SER A 121 7.72 21.98 21.24
C SER A 121 7.16 22.30 19.87
N LEU A 122 7.86 21.90 18.79
CA LEU A 122 7.36 22.07 17.43
C LEU A 122 6.06 21.30 17.21
N VAL A 123 6.03 20.02 17.60
CA VAL A 123 4.86 19.15 17.42
C VAL A 123 3.66 19.71 18.18
N SER A 124 3.87 20.13 19.43
CA SER A 124 2.81 20.75 20.27
C SER A 124 2.32 22.08 19.70
N ARG A 125 3.20 22.88 19.10
CA ARG A 125 2.83 24.15 18.44
C ARG A 125 2.07 23.94 17.14
N VAL A 126 2.46 22.95 16.33
CA VAL A 126 1.88 22.70 15.01
C VAL A 126 0.55 21.95 15.11
N LEU A 127 0.48 20.89 15.91
CA LEU A 127 -0.72 20.07 16.05
C LEU A 127 -1.69 20.61 17.14
N GLY A 128 -1.23 21.55 17.97
CA GLY A 128 -2.03 22.21 18.99
C GLY A 128 -1.89 21.60 20.38
N PRO A 129 -2.57 22.19 21.39
CA PRO A 129 -2.49 21.73 22.77
C PRO A 129 -3.08 20.32 22.91
N THR A 130 -2.35 19.42 23.57
CA THR A 130 -2.85 18.08 23.91
C THR A 130 -3.02 17.89 25.40
N PHE A 131 -3.83 16.89 25.75
CA PHE A 131 -3.74 16.19 27.03
C PHE A 131 -2.30 15.72 27.29
N PRO A 132 -1.90 15.48 28.56
CA PRO A 132 -0.51 15.22 28.98
C PRO A 132 0.15 13.93 28.44
N GLY A 133 -0.32 13.37 27.32
CA GLY A 133 0.22 12.18 26.69
C GLY A 133 0.14 10.95 27.59
N ARG A 134 0.75 9.85 27.15
CA ARG A 134 0.88 8.63 27.95
C ARG A 134 2.34 8.20 28.00
N ASN A 135 2.85 8.08 29.22
CA ASN A 135 4.19 7.55 29.46
C ASN A 135 4.17 6.02 29.32
N ASN A 136 5.05 5.49 28.48
CA ASN A 136 5.37 4.07 28.45
C ASN A 136 6.76 3.86 29.09
N THR A 137 6.77 3.70 30.41
CA THR A 137 7.98 3.48 31.20
C THR A 137 8.74 2.22 30.79
N ARG A 138 8.07 1.17 30.31
CA ARG A 138 8.72 -0.05 29.82
C ARG A 138 9.52 0.17 28.55
N LYS A 139 8.98 0.95 27.61
CA LYS A 139 9.65 1.26 26.35
C LYS A 139 10.51 2.52 26.41
N ARG A 140 10.49 3.25 27.53
CA ARG A 140 11.10 4.58 27.70
C ARG A 140 10.68 5.57 26.61
N MET A 141 9.40 5.53 26.27
CA MET A 141 8.81 6.43 25.26
C MET A 141 7.65 7.20 25.88
N HIS A 142 7.60 8.51 25.62
CA HIS A 142 6.42 9.33 25.83
C HIS A 142 5.60 9.37 24.54
N MET A 143 4.31 9.10 24.65
CA MET A 143 3.38 9.15 23.52
C MET A 143 2.49 10.38 23.64
N LEU A 144 2.66 11.36 22.76
CA LEU A 144 1.66 12.40 22.53
C LEU A 144 0.58 11.85 21.62
N GLN A 145 -0.67 11.99 22.03
CA GLN A 145 -1.82 11.44 21.33
C GLN A 145 -2.74 12.57 20.90
N TYR A 146 -2.95 12.65 19.58
CA TYR A 146 -3.90 13.52 18.91
C TYR A 146 -4.98 12.64 18.27
N PRO A 147 -6.16 13.20 17.95
CA PRO A 147 -7.15 12.50 17.14
C PRO A 147 -6.56 12.08 15.79
N GLY A 148 -6.29 10.78 15.65
CA GLY A 148 -5.78 10.15 14.43
C GLY A 148 -4.29 10.31 14.13
N VAL A 149 -3.50 10.88 15.05
CA VAL A 149 -2.03 10.95 14.98
C VAL A 149 -1.43 10.75 16.36
N CYS A 150 -0.36 9.97 16.45
CA CYS A 150 0.43 9.85 17.67
C CYS A 150 1.90 10.12 17.37
N ALA A 151 2.57 10.88 18.23
CA ALA A 151 4.00 11.15 18.16
C ALA A 151 4.71 10.51 19.36
N LEU A 152 5.83 9.83 19.10
CA LEU A 152 6.60 9.13 20.13
C LEU A 152 7.94 9.81 20.35
N PHE A 153 8.21 10.16 21.60
CA PHE A 153 9.43 10.84 22.03
C PHE A 153 10.22 9.94 22.97
N PRO A 154 11.55 9.86 22.82
CA PRO A 154 12.39 9.13 23.75
C PRO A 154 12.44 9.84 25.11
N LEU A 155 12.35 9.06 26.18
CA LEU A 155 12.50 9.54 27.53
C LEU A 155 13.98 9.50 27.94
N LYS A 156 14.54 10.64 28.36
CA LYS A 156 15.88 10.68 28.99
C LYS A 156 15.85 9.87 30.29
N LYS A 157 16.97 9.25 30.66
CA LYS A 157 17.09 8.47 31.91
C LYS A 157 16.83 9.40 33.10
N ALA A 158 15.64 9.32 33.70
CA ALA A 158 15.43 9.92 35.01
C ALA A 158 16.23 9.11 36.03
N SER A 159 17.21 9.76 36.66
CA SER A 159 17.70 9.34 37.97
C SER A 159 16.51 9.39 38.93
N SER A 160 16.18 8.27 39.56
CA SER A 160 15.14 8.10 40.57
C SER A 160 13.74 7.72 40.05
N GLN A 161 13.19 6.72 40.72
CA GLN A 161 11.95 6.04 40.42
C GLN A 161 10.73 6.95 40.68
N ARG A 162 9.64 6.73 39.93
CA ARG A 162 8.25 7.16 40.20
C ARG A 162 7.84 8.63 39.98
N ALA A 163 8.67 9.52 39.44
CA ALA A 163 8.15 10.80 38.97
C ALA A 163 7.40 10.62 37.64
N GLU A 164 6.11 10.88 37.63
CA GLU A 164 5.38 11.18 36.39
C GLU A 164 6.11 12.35 35.72
N MET A 165 6.78 12.12 34.58
CA MET A 165 7.34 13.24 33.83
C MET A 165 6.19 14.13 33.39
N THR A 166 6.15 15.32 33.99
CA THR A 166 5.22 16.38 33.66
C THR A 166 5.52 16.88 32.25
N ARG A 167 4.49 17.45 31.61
CA ARG A 167 4.63 18.10 30.30
C ARG A 167 5.74 19.16 30.30
N GLU A 168 5.87 19.91 31.39
CA GLU A 168 6.90 20.93 31.59
C GLU A 168 8.33 20.37 31.48
N SER A 169 8.58 19.18 32.03
CA SER A 169 9.89 18.52 31.90
C SER A 169 10.21 18.14 30.46
N LEU A 170 9.20 17.80 29.66
CA LEU A 170 9.35 17.46 28.25
C LEU A 170 9.50 18.71 27.38
N GLU A 171 8.81 19.80 27.71
CA GLU A 171 8.99 21.10 27.06
C GLU A 171 10.40 21.65 27.33
N GLN A 172 10.91 21.52 28.56
CA GLN A 172 12.28 21.94 28.88
C GLN A 172 13.36 21.05 28.24
N ALA A 173 13.13 19.74 28.15
CA ALA A 173 14.09 18.81 27.55
C ALA A 173 14.06 18.78 26.01
N ASP A 174 12.96 19.25 25.42
CA ASP A 174 12.57 19.30 24.00
C ASP A 174 13.08 18.11 23.16
N PRO A 175 12.70 16.86 23.48
CA PRO A 175 13.17 15.69 22.75
C PRO A 175 12.68 15.69 21.30
N VAL A 176 13.48 15.10 20.40
CA VAL A 176 13.09 14.89 19.00
C VAL A 176 12.19 13.66 18.89
N ALA A 177 11.11 13.77 18.13
CA ALA A 177 10.20 12.67 17.86
C ALA A 177 10.95 11.53 17.13
N GLU A 178 10.90 10.33 17.68
CA GLU A 178 11.45 9.15 17.04
C GLU A 178 10.50 8.64 15.95
N ARG A 179 9.18 8.65 16.22
CA ARG A 179 8.18 8.09 15.31
C ARG A 179 6.85 8.83 15.33
N PHE A 180 6.15 8.80 14.20
CA PHE A 180 4.75 9.19 14.09
C PHE A 180 3.89 8.02 13.62
N PHE A 181 2.69 7.89 14.17
CA PHE A 181 1.68 6.97 13.69
C PHE A 181 0.45 7.75 13.23
N VAL A 182 -0.02 7.49 12.01
CA VAL A 182 -1.33 7.95 11.53
C VAL A 182 -2.28 6.76 11.53
N HIS A 183 -3.43 6.90 12.17
CA HIS A 183 -4.39 5.83 12.36
C HIS A 183 -5.80 6.38 12.46
N VAL A 184 -6.82 5.53 12.28
CA VAL A 184 -8.21 5.93 12.53
C VAL A 184 -8.50 5.89 14.03
N GLY A 185 -9.24 6.88 14.52
CA GLY A 185 -9.79 6.91 15.88
C GLY A 185 -9.06 7.86 16.83
N LYS A 186 -9.55 7.91 18.07
CA LYS A 186 -9.07 8.84 19.10
C LYS A 186 -7.81 8.36 19.82
N SER A 187 -7.50 7.05 19.74
CA SER A 187 -6.42 6.45 20.51
C SER A 187 -5.62 5.38 19.78
N CYS A 188 -4.29 5.49 19.86
CA CYS A 188 -3.34 4.47 19.41
C CYS A 188 -3.28 3.26 20.35
N ALA A 189 -3.75 3.41 21.60
CA ALA A 189 -3.66 2.37 22.63
C ALA A 189 -4.77 1.31 22.55
N GLU A 190 -5.87 1.64 21.88
CA GLU A 190 -6.98 0.72 21.65
C GLU A 190 -6.73 -0.15 20.42
N ARG A 191 -7.60 -1.16 20.22
CA ARG A 191 -7.55 -2.02 19.04
C ARG A 191 -7.77 -1.18 17.79
N LEU A 192 -6.65 -0.78 17.15
CA LEU A 192 -6.63 0.09 15.98
C LEU A 192 -7.64 -0.35 14.93
N GLN A 193 -8.57 0.55 14.64
CA GLN A 193 -9.72 0.30 13.77
C GLN A 193 -9.38 0.60 12.31
N LEU A 194 -10.06 -0.09 11.40
CA LEU A 194 -10.05 0.26 9.98
C LEU A 194 -11.19 1.25 9.71
N PRO A 195 -11.03 2.20 8.77
CA PRO A 195 -12.18 3.00 8.35
C PRO A 195 -13.28 2.07 7.80
N PRO A 196 -14.55 2.31 8.14
CA PRO A 196 -15.65 1.51 7.61
C PRO A 196 -15.66 1.56 6.08
N LEU A 197 -16.09 0.47 5.44
CA LEU A 197 -16.33 0.47 4.00
C LEU A 197 -17.65 1.19 3.73
N GLU A 198 -17.68 2.06 2.74
CA GLU A 198 -18.92 2.64 2.24
C GLU A 198 -19.86 1.54 1.72
N THR A 199 -21.17 1.76 1.83
CA THR A 199 -22.19 0.79 1.41
C THR A 199 -22.09 0.43 -0.07
N SER A 200 -21.72 1.42 -0.91
CA SER A 200 -21.49 1.26 -2.35
C SER A 200 -20.19 0.54 -2.70
N CYS A 201 -19.26 0.42 -1.75
CA CYS A 201 -17.95 -0.15 -2.00
C CYS A 201 -18.04 -1.67 -2.22
N LEU A 202 -17.59 -2.11 -3.39
CA LEU A 202 -17.56 -3.53 -3.79
C LEU A 202 -16.31 -4.27 -3.30
N TYR A 203 -15.36 -3.55 -2.69
CA TYR A 203 -14.19 -4.16 -2.08
C TYR A 203 -14.59 -5.07 -0.93
N PHE A 204 -13.94 -6.24 -0.83
CA PHE A 204 -14.22 -7.23 0.21
C PHE A 204 -15.68 -7.68 0.26
N GLU A 205 -16.36 -7.74 -0.89
CA GLU A 205 -17.73 -8.22 -0.98
C GLU A 205 -17.83 -9.72 -0.64
N THR A 206 -18.93 -10.11 0.00
CA THR A 206 -19.18 -11.52 0.31
C THR A 206 -19.49 -12.29 -0.96
N VAL A 207 -18.72 -13.36 -1.15
CA VAL A 207 -18.82 -14.25 -2.30
C VAL A 207 -19.31 -15.61 -1.83
N VAL A 208 -20.41 -16.08 -2.41
CA VAL A 208 -20.96 -17.41 -2.14
C VAL A 208 -20.57 -18.32 -3.30
N VAL A 209 -19.74 -19.33 -3.01
CA VAL A 209 -19.33 -20.32 -4.00
C VAL A 209 -20.29 -21.50 -3.94
N ARG A 210 -20.92 -21.82 -5.08
CA ARG A 210 -21.72 -23.02 -5.27
C ARG A 210 -20.93 -23.99 -6.14
N ILE A 211 -20.48 -25.08 -5.54
CA ILE A 211 -19.72 -26.13 -6.22
C ILE A 211 -20.48 -26.59 -7.47
N ASN A 212 -19.78 -26.80 -8.58
CA ASN A 212 -20.32 -27.19 -9.89
C ASN A 212 -21.31 -26.22 -10.55
N THR A 213 -21.65 -25.10 -9.91
CA THR A 213 -22.61 -24.13 -10.45
C THR A 213 -21.92 -22.82 -10.80
N GLY A 214 -21.20 -22.22 -9.85
CA GLY A 214 -20.65 -20.89 -10.03
C GLY A 214 -20.43 -20.12 -8.75
N ILE A 215 -20.26 -18.81 -8.92
CA ILE A 215 -19.93 -17.85 -7.87
C ILE A 215 -21.03 -16.78 -7.84
N ARG A 216 -21.56 -16.44 -6.66
CA ARG A 216 -22.54 -15.36 -6.49
C ARG A 216 -21.95 -14.24 -5.63
N PHE A 217 -22.02 -13.02 -6.14
CA PHE A 217 -21.60 -11.80 -5.44
C PHE A 217 -22.81 -11.19 -4.73
N ALA A 218 -22.75 -11.09 -3.41
CA ALA A 218 -23.89 -10.66 -2.59
C ALA A 218 -24.26 -9.20 -2.85
N LYS A 219 -23.26 -8.29 -2.87
CA LYS A 219 -23.48 -6.84 -3.03
C LYS A 219 -23.96 -6.47 -4.44
N ARG A 220 -23.27 -6.97 -5.47
CA ARG A 220 -23.63 -6.71 -6.88
C ARG A 220 -24.89 -7.44 -7.35
N LYS A 221 -25.40 -8.39 -6.55
CA LYS A 221 -26.52 -9.29 -6.90
C LYS A 221 -26.31 -10.02 -8.24
N ARG A 222 -25.06 -10.30 -8.61
CA ARG A 222 -24.69 -10.97 -9.87
C ARG A 222 -24.05 -12.33 -9.60
N SER A 223 -24.15 -13.24 -10.56
CA SER A 223 -23.54 -14.57 -10.50
C SER A 223 -22.70 -14.85 -11.74
N LEU A 224 -21.58 -15.53 -11.53
CA LEU A 224 -20.75 -16.12 -12.56
C LEU A 224 -21.01 -17.61 -12.59
N LEU A 225 -21.69 -18.10 -13.61
CA LEU A 225 -21.94 -19.53 -13.78
C LEU A 225 -20.78 -20.18 -14.53
N PHE A 226 -20.22 -21.23 -13.95
CA PHE A 226 -19.19 -22.02 -14.62
C PHE A 226 -19.79 -22.68 -15.86
N GLN A 227 -18.97 -22.83 -16.91
CA GLN A 227 -19.32 -23.46 -18.21
C GLN A 227 -20.38 -22.74 -19.06
N ARG A 228 -21.17 -21.82 -18.50
CA ARG A 228 -22.21 -21.06 -19.25
C ARG A 228 -21.74 -19.68 -19.67
N HIS A 229 -20.98 -18.98 -18.85
CA HIS A 229 -20.59 -17.60 -19.11
C HIS A 229 -19.30 -17.53 -19.94
N THR A 230 -19.30 -16.72 -21.00
CA THR A 230 -18.08 -16.39 -21.75
C THR A 230 -17.24 -15.34 -21.03
N LEU A 231 -16.02 -15.08 -21.49
CA LEU A 231 -15.17 -14.01 -20.92
C LEU A 231 -15.81 -12.63 -21.02
N GLN A 232 -16.56 -12.34 -22.09
CA GLN A 232 -17.29 -11.09 -22.21
C GLN A 232 -18.37 -10.95 -21.13
N HIS A 233 -19.03 -12.05 -20.75
CA HIS A 233 -19.96 -12.06 -19.61
C HIS A 233 -19.22 -11.82 -18.29
N VAL A 234 -18.04 -12.43 -18.11
CA VAL A 234 -17.19 -12.18 -16.93
C VAL A 234 -16.82 -10.71 -16.83
N MET A 235 -16.36 -10.08 -17.93
CA MET A 235 -16.02 -8.66 -17.97
C MET A 235 -17.24 -7.76 -17.74
N SER A 236 -18.41 -8.12 -18.28
CA SER A 236 -19.65 -7.39 -18.02
C SER A 236 -20.04 -7.41 -16.53
N ILE A 237 -19.77 -8.53 -15.84
CA ILE A 237 -20.12 -8.73 -14.43
C ILE A 237 -19.09 -8.11 -13.47
N LEU A 238 -17.81 -8.37 -13.72
CA LEU A 238 -16.69 -8.01 -12.85
C LEU A 238 -16.07 -6.65 -13.16
N GLY A 239 -16.22 -6.18 -14.40
CA GLY A 239 -15.53 -4.99 -14.93
C GLY A 239 -14.26 -5.34 -15.69
N MET A 240 -13.46 -4.32 -16.00
CA MET A 240 -12.16 -4.50 -16.63
C MET A 240 -11.16 -5.14 -15.65
N PRO A 241 -10.31 -6.06 -16.13
CA PRO A 241 -9.27 -6.65 -15.31
C PRO A 241 -8.15 -5.65 -15.01
N ASP A 242 -7.49 -5.80 -13.86
CA ASP A 242 -6.35 -4.98 -13.47
C ASP A 242 -5.10 -5.33 -14.31
N GLN A 243 -4.94 -6.60 -14.68
CA GLN A 243 -3.84 -7.07 -15.51
C GLN A 243 -4.25 -8.30 -16.32
N VAL A 244 -3.81 -8.36 -17.57
CA VAL A 244 -3.91 -9.55 -18.43
C VAL A 244 -2.55 -10.22 -18.48
N TYR A 245 -2.47 -11.50 -18.13
CA TYR A 245 -1.25 -12.30 -18.25
C TYR A 245 -1.42 -13.33 -19.36
N VAL A 246 -0.53 -13.32 -20.35
CA VAL A 246 -0.51 -14.31 -21.41
C VAL A 246 0.43 -15.44 -21.01
N LYS A 247 -0.02 -16.69 -21.15
CA LYS A 247 0.80 -17.85 -20.85
C LYS A 247 1.85 -18.03 -21.95
N ASP A 248 3.12 -17.92 -21.59
CA ASP A 248 4.24 -18.08 -22.54
C ASP A 248 4.49 -19.54 -22.94
N THR A 249 4.08 -20.49 -22.08
CA THR A 249 4.29 -21.92 -22.28
C THR A 249 3.00 -22.60 -22.75
N ASP A 250 2.90 -22.76 -24.07
CA ASP A 250 2.08 -23.82 -24.63
C ASP A 250 3.01 -24.90 -25.20
N SER A 251 3.13 -26.02 -24.48
CA SER A 251 3.86 -27.20 -24.92
C SER A 251 3.25 -27.86 -26.16
N MET A 252 2.11 -27.35 -26.67
CA MET A 252 1.44 -27.78 -27.90
C MET A 252 1.53 -26.76 -29.04
N ARG A 253 2.54 -25.86 -29.06
CA ARG A 253 2.73 -24.86 -30.13
C ARG A 253 2.89 -25.46 -31.54
N ILE A 254 3.45 -26.66 -31.64
CA ILE A 254 3.80 -27.32 -32.91
C ILE A 254 2.58 -27.96 -33.60
N HIS A 255 1.49 -28.20 -32.85
CA HIS A 255 0.29 -28.87 -33.36
C HIS A 255 -0.84 -27.90 -33.75
N ARG A 256 -0.58 -26.59 -33.67
CA ARG A 256 -1.58 -25.57 -34.05
C ARG A 256 -1.39 -25.20 -35.51
N SER A 257 -2.37 -25.56 -36.34
CA SER A 257 -2.43 -25.12 -37.74
C SER A 257 -2.43 -23.58 -37.80
N PRO A 258 -1.59 -22.96 -38.65
CA PRO A 258 -1.53 -21.51 -38.78
C PRO A 258 -2.78 -21.00 -39.50
N LEU A 259 -3.83 -20.70 -38.76
CA LEU A 259 -5.00 -20.01 -39.31
C LEU A 259 -4.72 -18.50 -39.38
N SER A 260 -4.41 -18.05 -40.60
CA SER A 260 -4.64 -16.72 -41.15
C SER A 260 -4.05 -15.53 -40.38
N THR A 261 -2.78 -15.25 -40.64
CA THR A 261 -2.18 -13.91 -40.48
C THR A 261 -2.72 -12.98 -41.59
N LYS A 262 -3.93 -12.44 -41.44
CA LYS A 262 -4.33 -11.22 -42.13
C LYS A 262 -4.83 -10.22 -41.10
N GLY A 263 -4.34 -9.00 -41.25
CA GLY A 263 -4.08 -8.08 -40.16
C GLY A 263 -5.32 -7.49 -39.52
N ASP A 264 -5.14 -7.05 -38.28
CA ASP A 264 -5.75 -5.81 -37.84
C ASP A 264 -4.88 -5.17 -36.74
N LYS A 265 -4.14 -4.13 -37.11
CA LYS A 265 -3.32 -3.32 -36.18
C LYS A 265 -4.25 -2.32 -35.49
N GLY A 266 -5.11 -2.81 -34.61
CA GLY A 266 -6.06 -1.96 -33.88
C GLY A 266 -6.88 -2.65 -32.80
N CYS A 267 -6.93 -3.99 -32.80
CA CYS A 267 -7.73 -4.73 -31.83
C CYS A 267 -6.85 -5.21 -30.66
N PHE A 268 -7.37 -5.08 -29.44
CA PHE A 268 -6.83 -5.73 -28.24
C PHE A 268 -6.36 -7.16 -28.56
N PRO A 269 -5.29 -7.70 -27.93
CA PRO A 269 -4.67 -8.99 -28.29
C PRO A 269 -5.54 -10.22 -27.91
N LEU A 270 -6.83 -10.19 -28.22
CA LEU A 270 -7.86 -11.18 -27.94
C LEU A 270 -7.99 -12.23 -29.04
N GLN A 271 -7.32 -12.03 -30.18
CA GLN A 271 -7.45 -12.87 -31.38
C GLN A 271 -6.33 -13.90 -31.55
N ASP A 272 -5.24 -13.75 -30.79
CA ASP A 272 -4.18 -14.74 -30.73
C ASP A 272 -4.64 -15.92 -29.84
N SER A 273 -4.49 -17.14 -30.35
CA SER A 273 -4.93 -18.41 -29.73
C SER A 273 -4.27 -18.72 -28.36
N ARG A 274 -3.54 -17.77 -27.76
CA ARG A 274 -2.80 -17.97 -26.51
C ARG A 274 -3.75 -18.03 -25.31
N ASP A 275 -3.45 -18.92 -24.39
CA ASP A 275 -4.13 -18.94 -23.09
C ASP A 275 -3.71 -17.70 -22.31
N TYR A 276 -4.69 -17.00 -21.74
CA TYR A 276 -4.45 -15.83 -20.91
C TYR A 276 -5.32 -15.85 -19.65
N PHE A 277 -4.85 -15.13 -18.63
CA PHE A 277 -5.47 -14.95 -17.33
C PHE A 277 -5.85 -13.49 -17.16
N LEU A 278 -7.05 -13.27 -16.62
CA LEU A 278 -7.51 -11.96 -16.18
C LEU A 278 -7.34 -11.89 -14.66
N ASN A 279 -6.47 -10.99 -14.20
CA ASN A 279 -6.24 -10.75 -12.78
C ASN A 279 -7.11 -9.58 -12.29
N TYR A 280 -7.87 -9.84 -11.24
CA TYR A 280 -8.66 -8.84 -10.52
C TYR A 280 -8.11 -8.74 -9.09
N PHE A 281 -7.04 -7.98 -8.91
CA PHE A 281 -6.32 -7.86 -7.64
C PHE A 281 -7.21 -7.29 -6.53
N GLN A 282 -8.08 -6.33 -6.86
CA GLN A 282 -9.02 -5.76 -5.90
C GLN A 282 -10.04 -6.78 -5.36
N MET A 283 -10.33 -7.84 -6.12
CA MET A 283 -11.26 -8.90 -5.72
C MET A 283 -10.55 -10.18 -5.26
N GLY A 284 -9.23 -10.26 -5.41
CA GLY A 284 -8.47 -11.49 -5.19
C GLY A 284 -8.83 -12.62 -6.18
N VAL A 285 -9.47 -12.31 -7.31
CA VAL A 285 -9.96 -13.29 -8.28
C VAL A 285 -9.02 -13.36 -9.48
N ARG A 286 -8.71 -14.59 -9.92
CA ARG A 286 -8.07 -14.85 -11.22
C ARG A 286 -9.02 -15.64 -12.10
N ALA A 287 -9.36 -15.11 -13.28
CA ALA A 287 -10.19 -15.80 -14.26
C ALA A 287 -9.32 -16.37 -15.39
N LEU A 288 -9.42 -17.68 -15.63
CA LEU A 288 -8.68 -18.39 -16.67
C LEU A 288 -9.61 -18.75 -17.83
N ARG A 289 -9.18 -18.45 -19.07
CA ARG A 289 -9.89 -18.81 -20.31
C ARG A 289 -10.20 -20.32 -20.41
N PHE A 290 -9.30 -21.19 -19.98
CA PHE A 290 -9.44 -22.65 -20.06
C PHE A 290 -10.56 -23.22 -19.16
N PHE A 291 -10.80 -22.63 -17.98
CA PHE A 291 -11.80 -23.14 -17.02
C PHE A 291 -13.25 -22.90 -17.48
N LEU A 292 -13.48 -21.92 -18.36
CA LEU A 292 -14.80 -21.64 -18.96
C LEU A 292 -15.09 -22.53 -20.18
N LEU A 293 -14.09 -23.22 -20.74
CA LEU A 293 -14.20 -24.06 -21.95
C LEU A 293 -14.19 -25.56 -21.67
N LEU A 294 -13.95 -25.99 -20.43
CA LEU A 294 -13.89 -27.39 -20.02
C LEU A 294 -15.29 -28.04 -19.93
N LYS A 295 -15.95 -28.17 -21.10
CA LYS A 295 -16.75 -29.36 -21.45
C LYS A 295 -17.13 -29.46 -22.93
N LYS A 296 -16.56 -28.68 -23.85
CA LYS A 296 -16.91 -28.83 -25.29
C LYS A 296 -16.22 -30.02 -25.99
N LYS A 297 -15.50 -30.88 -25.27
CA LYS A 297 -14.73 -32.00 -25.84
C LYS A 297 -14.92 -33.33 -25.08
N LYS A 298 -16.16 -33.78 -24.92
CA LYS A 298 -16.50 -35.22 -24.77
C LYS A 298 -18.00 -35.41 -25.03
N ASN A 299 -18.33 -35.53 -26.32
CA ASN A 299 -19.53 -36.18 -26.87
C ASN A 299 -19.39 -36.13 -28.39
N ARG A 300 -18.40 -36.86 -28.93
CA ARG A 300 -18.50 -37.41 -30.27
C ARG A 300 -18.59 -38.91 -30.09
N LYS A 301 -19.80 -39.42 -30.33
CA LYS A 301 -20.09 -40.84 -30.51
C LYS A 301 -19.12 -41.40 -31.55
N LEU A 302 -18.51 -42.53 -31.25
CA LEU A 302 -18.60 -43.75 -32.05
C LEU A 302 -18.67 -44.91 -31.05
#